data_AF-A0A6L8T8A0-F1
#
_entry.id   AF-A0A6L8T8A0-F1
#
_cell.length_a   1.000
_cell.length_b   1.000
_cell.length_c   1.000
_cell.angle_alpha   90.00
_cell.angle_beta   90.00
_cell.angle_gamma   90.00
#
_symmetry.space_group_name_H-M   'P 1'
#
loop_
_entity.id
_entity.type
_entity.pdbx_description
1 polymer ?
#
loop_
_entity_poly.entity_id
_entity_poly.type
_entity_poly.pdbx_seq_one_letter_code
_entity_poly.pdbx_strand_id
1 'polypeptide(L)' 'MSVDIYYEKGMLSMEIKNSFQHELDVEKNKLLSTKEEKGHGIGLANVRKMVEKYQGFMDVSNTNQIFTVKVMLYL' A
#
# COMPACT_ATOMS: atom_id res chain seq x y z
N MET A 1 2.72 -13.95 -2.75
CA MET A 1 2.96 -12.52 -3.04
C MET A 1 2.82 -12.31 -4.54
N SER A 2 2.04 -11.32 -4.98
CA SER A 2 1.95 -10.93 -6.39
C SER A 2 2.18 -9.43 -6.56
N VAL A 3 2.72 -9.06 -7.71
CA VAL A 3 2.97 -7.68 -8.11
C VAL A 3 2.54 -7.54 -9.56
N ASP A 4 1.58 -6.66 -9.80
CA ASP A 4 1.06 -6.34 -11.12
C ASP A 4 1.39 -4.88 -11.42
N ILE A 5 2.01 -4.63 -12.58
CA ILE A 5 2.45 -3.29 -13.00
C ILE A 5 1.87 -3.02 -14.39
N TYR A 6 1.23 -1.87 -14.54
CA TYR A 6 0.62 -1.43 -15.78
C TYR A 6 1.05 0.00 -16.11
N TYR A 7 1.41 0.25 -17.37
CA TYR A 7 1.76 1.58 -17.84
C TYR A 7 1.08 1.87 -19.17
N GLU A 8 0.27 2.92 -19.21
CA GLU A 8 -0.43 3.34 -20.44
C GLU A 8 -0.69 4.85 -20.39
N LYS A 9 -0.48 5.56 -21.51
CA LYS A 9 -0.85 6.99 -21.69
C LYS A 9 -0.38 7.92 -20.56
N GLY A 10 0.85 7.72 -20.08
CA GLY A 10 1.40 8.53 -18.98
C GLY A 10 0.88 8.14 -17.59
N MET A 11 0.09 7.08 -17.46
CA MET A 11 -0.37 6.57 -16.18
C MET A 11 0.37 5.29 -15.82
N LEU A 12 1.05 5.29 -14.67
CA LEU A 12 1.65 4.11 -14.06
C LEU A 12 0.74 3.62 -12.93
N SER A 13 0.27 2.38 -13.03
CA SER A 13 -0.50 1.69 -12.00
C SER A 13 0.27 0.48 -11.48
N MET A 14 0.27 0.28 -10.16
CA MET A 14 0.90 -0.85 -9.49
C MET A 14 -0.07 -1.43 -8.48
N GLU A 15 -0.26 -2.74 -8.49
CA GLU A 15 -0.99 -3.48 -7.47
C GLU A 15 -0.05 -4.51 -6.82
N ILE A 16 0.09 -4.44 -5.50
CA ILE A 16 0.95 -5.32 -4.73
C ILE A 16 0.07 -6.05 -3.73
N LYS A 17 0.04 -7.38 -3.81
CA LYS A 17 -0.72 -8.25 -2.90
C LYS A 17 0.22 -9.12 -2.10
N ASN A 18 0.16 -8.98 -0.78
CA ASN A 18 0.92 -9.81 0.14
C ASN A 18 -0.01 -10.50 1.13
N SER A 19 0.15 -11.81 1.32
CA SER A 19 -0.54 -12.53 2.38
C SER A 19 0.09 -12.22 3.73
N PHE A 20 -0.71 -12.14 4.78
CA PHE A 20 -0.23 -12.00 6.16
C PHE A 20 -0.99 -12.97 7.07
N GLN A 21 -0.38 -13.35 8.18
CA GLN A 21 -0.81 -14.53 8.95
C GLN A 21 -1.30 -14.17 10.37
N HIS A 22 -1.49 -12.88 10.69
CA HIS A 22 -1.87 -12.39 12.02
C HIS A 22 -3.09 -11.47 11.93
N GLU A 23 -3.96 -11.49 12.94
CA GLU A 23 -5.09 -10.56 13.05
C GLU A 23 -4.58 -9.11 13.04
N LEU A 24 -5.23 -8.25 12.27
CA LEU A 24 -4.91 -6.82 12.25
C LEU A 24 -5.67 -6.15 13.38
N ASP A 25 -4.98 -5.64 14.38
CA ASP A 25 -5.55 -4.67 15.29
C ASP A 25 -5.75 -3.35 14.53
N VAL A 26 -6.95 -3.16 13.99
CA VAL A 26 -7.38 -1.90 13.38
C VAL A 26 -7.72 -0.93 14.51
N GLU A 27 -6.71 -0.38 15.19
CA GLU A 27 -6.92 0.76 16.08
C GLU A 27 -7.04 2.05 15.25
N LYS A 28 -8.25 2.62 15.21
CA LYS A 28 -8.55 4.02 14.85
C LYS A 28 -7.97 4.52 13.52
N ASN A 29 -8.53 4.06 12.39
CA ASN A 29 -8.33 4.66 11.06
C ASN A 29 -6.87 4.78 10.58
N LYS A 30 -5.93 4.09 11.22
CA LYS A 30 -4.56 3.92 10.74
C LYS A 30 -4.27 2.44 10.70
N LEU A 31 -3.84 1.97 9.53
CA LEU A 31 -3.25 0.64 9.39
C LEU A 31 -1.93 0.63 10.16
N LEU A 32 -1.99 0.32 11.45
CA LEU A 32 -0.84 0.04 12.27
C LEU A 32 -0.46 -1.41 12.00
N SER A 33 0.75 -1.61 11.46
CA SER A 33 1.34 -2.93 11.27
C SER A 33 1.47 -3.61 12.64
N THR A 34 0.86 -4.78 12.82
CA THR A 34 0.89 -5.59 14.06
C THR A 34 2.21 -6.34 14.30
N LYS A 35 3.28 -6.05 13.54
CA LYS A 35 4.60 -6.65 13.76
C LYS A 35 5.46 -5.74 14.65
N GLU A 36 5.87 -6.22 15.81
CA GLU A 36 6.74 -5.57 16.82
C GLU A 36 8.19 -5.26 16.35
N GLU A 37 8.44 -5.12 15.04
CA GLU A 37 9.76 -4.69 14.55
C GLU A 37 9.78 -3.18 14.30
N LYS A 38 10.63 -2.48 15.05
CA LYS A 38 10.92 -1.05 14.91
C LYS A 38 11.19 -0.69 13.45
N GLY A 39 10.24 -0.02 12.77
CA GLY A 39 10.42 0.55 11.44
C GLY A 39 9.30 0.29 10.43
N HIS A 40 8.35 -0.60 10.72
CA HIS A 40 7.26 -0.91 9.79
C HIS A 40 6.08 0.08 9.93
N GLY A 41 5.95 0.96 8.93
CA GLY A 41 4.95 2.03 8.86
C GLY A 41 5.47 3.28 8.13
N ILE A 42 6.80 3.48 8.14
CA ILE A 42 7.48 4.56 7.42
C ILE A 42 7.42 4.33 5.90
N GLY A 43 7.54 3.08 5.45
CA GLY A 43 7.53 2.72 4.02
C GLY A 43 6.26 3.19 3.31
N LEU A 44 5.08 2.79 3.79
CA LEU A 44 3.81 3.20 3.19
C LEU A 44 3.52 4.69 3.36
N ALA A 45 3.96 5.31 4.47
CA ALA A 45 3.86 6.75 4.64
C ALA A 45 4.72 7.51 3.61
N ASN A 46 5.92 7.01 3.30
CA ASN A 46 6.78 7.58 2.26
C ASN A 46 6.20 7.36 0.86
N VAL A 47 5.64 6.18 0.59
CA VAL A 47 4.93 5.91 -0.67
C VAL A 47 3.75 6.87 -0.81
N ARG A 48 2.93 7.04 0.23
CA ARG A 48 1.81 8.00 0.24
C ARG A 48 2.26 9.43 -0.04
N LYS A 49 3.32 9.91 0.62
CA LYS A 49 3.90 11.24 0.37
C LYS A 49 4.34 11.42 -1.08
N MET A 50 4.97 10.39 -1.67
CA MET A 50 5.40 10.44 -3.07
C MET A 50 4.20 10.46 -4.01
N VAL A 51 3.20 9.62 -3.76
CA VAL A 51 1.97 9.59 -4.56
C VAL A 51 1.25 10.94 -4.51
N GLU A 52 1.10 11.55 -3.33
CA GLU A 52 0.52 12.88 -3.16
C GLU A 52 1.32 13.97 -3.89
N LYS A 53 2.66 13.91 -3.83
CA LYS A 53 3.55 14.85 -4.55
C LYS A 53 3.34 14.83 -6.06
N TYR A 54 3.04 13.67 -6.64
CA TYR A 54 2.76 13.50 -8.06
C TYR A 54 1.26 13.52 -8.39
N GLN A 55 0.41 14.03 -7.48
CA GLN A 55 -1.05 14.08 -7.62
C GLN A 55 -1.68 12.72 -8.00
N GLY A 56 -1.03 11.63 -7.60
CA GLY A 56 -1.47 10.28 -7.84
C GLY A 56 -2.47 9.80 -6.79
N PHE A 57 -2.83 8.52 -6.88
CA PHE A 57 -3.76 7.87 -5.97
C PHE A 57 -3.13 6.64 -5.32
N MET A 58 -3.37 6.47 -4.02
CA MET A 58 -2.94 5.29 -3.27
C MET A 58 -4.10 4.74 -2.45
N ASP A 59 -4.41 3.46 -2.66
CA ASP A 59 -5.37 2.71 -1.85
C ASP A 59 -4.67 1.56 -1.13
N VAL A 60 -5.05 1.35 0.12
CA VAL A 60 -4.52 0.26 0.93
C VAL A 60 -5.69 -0.46 1.55
N SER A 61 -5.85 -1.72 1.20
CA SER A 61 -6.92 -2.57 1.69
C SER A 61 -6.38 -3.84 2.28
N ASN A 62 -7.18 -4.43 3.14
CA ASN A 62 -6.87 -5.71 3.74
C ASN A 62 -8.14 -6.55 3.80
N THR A 63 -8.14 -7.69 3.10
CA THR A 63 -9.29 -8.58 3.02
C THR A 63 -8.80 -10.02 2.93
N ASN A 64 -9.45 -10.93 3.65
CA ASN A 64 -9.15 -12.37 3.62
C ASN A 64 -7.67 -12.70 3.82
N GLN A 65 -7.00 -12.05 4.77
CA GLN A 65 -5.57 -12.26 5.02
C GLN A 65 -4.65 -11.86 3.86
N ILE A 66 -5.16 -11.03 2.93
CA ILE A 66 -4.39 -10.41 1.84
C ILE A 66 -4.36 -8.89 2.05
N PHE A 67 -3.14 -8.39 2.26
CA PHE A 67 -2.80 -6.98 2.24
C PHE A 67 -2.58 -6.54 0.79
N THR A 68 -3.35 -5.56 0.33
CA THR A 68 -3.29 -5.04 -1.03
C THR A 68 -2.92 -3.56 -0.99
N VAL A 69 -1.90 -3.18 -1.76
CA VAL A 69 -1.52 -1.78 -2.01
C VAL A 69 -1.71 -1.50 -3.48
N LYS A 70 -2.51 -0.49 -3.79
CA LYS A 70 -2.69 0.04 -5.13
C LYS A 70 -2.09 1.43 -5.19
N VAL A 71 -1.28 1.68 -6.21
CA VAL A 71 -0.69 2.99 -6.49
C VAL A 71 -0.97 3.35 -7.93
N MET A 72 -1.38 4.59 -8.17
CA MET A 72 -1.49 5.20 -9.49
C MET A 72 -0.72 6.52 -9.49
N LEU A 73 0.11 6.72 -10.51
CA LEU A 73 0.91 7.92 -10.70
C LEU A 73 0.70 8.43 -12.13
N TYR A 74 0.69 9.76 -12.28
CA TYR A 74 0.74 10.42 -13.57
C TYR A 74 2.21 10.83 -13.84
N LEU A 75 2.71 10.46 -15.02
CA LEU A 75 4.08 10.67 -15.51
C LEU A 75 4.07 11.56 -16.75
#